data_AF-A0A7R9GBI0-F1
#
_entry.id   AF-A0A7R9GBI0-F1
#
_cell.length_a   1.000
_cell.length_b   1.000
_cell.length_c   1.000
_cell.angle_alpha   90.00
_cell.angle_beta   90.00
_cell.angle_gamma   90.00
#
_symmetry.space_group_name_H-M   'P 1'
#
loop_
_entity.id
_entity.type
_entity.pdbx_description
1 polymer ?
#
loop_
_entity_poly.entity_id
_entity_poly.type
_entity_poly.pdbx_seq_one_letter_code
_entity_poly.pdbx_strand_id
1 'polypeptide(L)'
;MLSGILLVFLLISWNISVYLFSVNPSLVVDEVYHVPQAQRYCDGNFSYWDPKITTPPGLYVFSALMSNILGKFRIGDACSVFNLRCHNVLLLSLLPFLVARILEARKGPLSAPEVLLTMTVPCFPVLYFTSFFYYTETLSVALVLIVIWMRYRRWHLVAAIFGAFSTMVRQTNIIWLGLIGADAVFESVIDFCKLHLKKKKLELNQLDLNTPTILKVIYTTVVHNMHRKKRFDLLLKILFVAVPYVIVLGAFVAFAIWNGGIVVGDKEAHTLTLHTPQILYFALFTSAMTWPILLPELRLFLVGLKSPAGMTRFRFRRSAVSIMEGGMKCIKFLVFIFNLLFALSGLAILATGAIMEAAYKEYLQFLPNEIFSAPLILIIVGVSIFAIAFFGCCGAMKESNCLILTFAVLLGVIFILEISVGIAAYVMKSEIEKDISVRMTKSVEQVKFDTDSILKRSWDVIQTEFKCCGSSNYTDWEKNPTFQSTYPKSCCGEAGTACTASSDTLYRSGCLDKLSDFMKDNITIIGGMGIGIAFIQLIGIVFACRLSNSIQNEYQTV
;
A
#
# COMPACT_ATOMS: atom_id res chain seq x y z
N MET A 1 8.79 -32.36 17.36
CA MET A 1 7.71 -31.41 16.96
C MET A 1 8.00 -30.74 15.62
N LEU A 2 9.12 -30.00 15.47
CA LEU A 2 9.49 -29.34 14.20
C LEU A 2 9.46 -30.29 12.98
N SER A 3 10.13 -31.44 13.06
CA SER A 3 10.16 -32.41 11.94
C SER A 3 8.77 -32.90 11.52
N GLY A 4 7.84 -33.07 12.48
CA GLY A 4 6.46 -33.45 12.18
C GLY A 4 5.69 -32.35 11.46
N ILE A 5 5.86 -31.10 11.89
CA ILE A 5 5.24 -29.94 11.22
C ILE A 5 5.80 -29.77 9.81
N LEU A 6 7.12 -29.88 9.64
CA LEU A 6 7.78 -29.81 8.33
C LEU A 6 7.25 -30.88 7.37
N LEU A 7 7.10 -32.13 7.84
CA LEU A 7 6.58 -33.22 7.03
C LEU A 7 5.13 -32.97 6.62
N VAL A 8 4.26 -32.59 7.57
CA VAL A 8 2.85 -32.30 7.27
C VAL A 8 2.73 -31.14 6.29
N PHE A 9 3.49 -30.07 6.49
CA PHE A 9 3.48 -28.89 5.62
C PHE A 9 3.96 -29.22 4.20
N LEU A 10 5.04 -30.02 4.08
CA LEU A 10 5.52 -30.52 2.80
C LEU A 10 4.45 -31.36 2.10
N LEU A 11 3.83 -32.31 2.81
CA LEU A 11 2.80 -33.18 2.23
C LEU A 11 1.60 -32.38 1.73
N ILE A 12 1.10 -31.41 2.50
CA ILE A 12 -0.01 -30.53 2.09
C ILE A 12 0.38 -29.72 0.85
N SER A 13 1.51 -29.03 0.90
CA SER A 13 1.97 -28.17 -0.19
C SER A 13 2.24 -28.98 -1.47
N TRP A 14 2.81 -30.18 -1.31
CA TRP A 14 3.05 -31.10 -2.42
C TRP A 14 1.75 -31.57 -3.09
N ASN A 15 0.76 -32.00 -2.30
CA ASN A 15 -0.53 -32.44 -2.84
C ASN A 15 -1.26 -31.28 -3.56
N ILE A 16 -1.21 -30.07 -3.01
CA ILE A 16 -1.75 -28.88 -3.66
C ILE A 16 -1.02 -28.62 -4.99
N SER A 17 0.31 -28.70 -5.02
CA SER A 17 1.09 -28.51 -6.25
C SER A 17 0.74 -29.53 -7.34
N VAL A 18 0.58 -30.81 -6.96
CA VAL A 18 0.19 -31.88 -7.88
C VAL A 18 -1.22 -31.63 -8.42
N TYR A 19 -2.16 -31.27 -7.54
CA TYR A 19 -3.53 -30.93 -7.93
C TYR A 19 -3.57 -29.73 -8.89
N LEU A 20 -2.90 -28.63 -8.54
CA LEU A 20 -2.84 -27.43 -9.38
C LEU A 20 -2.26 -27.73 -10.76
N PHE A 21 -1.19 -28.53 -10.83
CA PHE A 21 -0.62 -28.96 -12.11
C PHE A 21 -1.59 -29.83 -12.92
N SER A 22 -2.34 -30.72 -12.26
CA SER A 22 -3.34 -31.57 -12.93
C SER A 22 -4.49 -30.78 -13.53
N VAL A 23 -4.87 -29.66 -12.91
CA VAL A 23 -5.95 -28.78 -13.38
C VAL A 23 -5.43 -27.80 -14.44
N ASN A 24 -4.23 -27.27 -14.26
CA ASN A 24 -3.63 -26.30 -15.18
C ASN A 24 -2.13 -26.56 -15.43
N PRO A 25 -1.80 -27.39 -16.44
CA PRO A 25 -0.42 -27.67 -16.82
C PRO A 25 0.22 -26.58 -17.68
N SER A 26 -0.58 -25.61 -18.17
CA SER A 26 -0.09 -24.55 -19.07
C SER A 26 0.78 -23.53 -18.34
N LEU A 27 1.63 -22.82 -19.09
CA LEU A 27 2.46 -21.72 -18.57
C LEU A 27 1.58 -20.49 -18.28
N VAL A 28 1.79 -19.85 -17.14
CA VAL A 28 0.96 -18.74 -16.67
C VAL A 28 1.82 -17.50 -16.44
N VAL A 29 1.35 -16.34 -16.93
CA VAL A 29 1.99 -15.02 -16.74
C VAL A 29 3.48 -15.06 -17.11
N ASP A 30 4.40 -14.89 -16.15
CA ASP A 30 5.83 -14.73 -16.45
C ASP A 30 6.51 -16.09 -16.71
N GLU A 31 5.85 -17.22 -16.38
CA GLU A 31 6.40 -18.55 -16.68
C GLU A 31 6.63 -18.78 -18.17
N VAL A 32 5.89 -18.06 -19.03
CA VAL A 32 6.07 -18.08 -20.50
C VAL A 32 7.49 -17.68 -20.89
N TYR A 33 8.13 -16.79 -20.14
CA TYR A 33 9.51 -16.35 -20.35
C TYR A 33 10.50 -17.15 -19.50
N HIS A 34 10.16 -17.42 -18.22
CA HIS A 34 11.08 -18.07 -17.28
C HIS A 34 11.32 -19.57 -17.59
N VAL A 35 10.29 -20.32 -17.97
CA VAL A 35 10.41 -21.77 -18.16
C VAL A 35 11.25 -22.14 -19.39
N PRO A 36 11.03 -21.58 -20.60
CA PRO A 36 11.88 -21.87 -21.74
C PRO A 36 13.35 -21.48 -21.51
N GLN A 37 13.58 -20.36 -20.83
CA GLN A 37 14.94 -19.94 -20.46
C GLN A 37 15.62 -20.96 -19.54
N ALA A 38 14.90 -21.47 -18.53
CA ALA A 38 15.42 -22.50 -17.62
C ALA A 38 15.78 -23.78 -18.38
N GLN A 39 14.91 -24.24 -19.27
CA GLN A 39 15.13 -25.45 -20.07
C GLN A 39 16.38 -25.34 -20.93
N ARG A 40 16.61 -24.20 -21.59
CA ARG A 40 17.84 -23.95 -22.37
C ARG A 40 19.10 -24.01 -21.52
N TYR A 41 19.05 -23.51 -20.28
CA TYR A 41 20.17 -23.62 -19.35
C TYR A 41 20.39 -25.06 -18.87
N CYS A 42 19.33 -25.83 -18.71
CA CYS A 42 19.43 -27.26 -18.42
C CYS A 42 20.08 -28.05 -19.58
N ASP A 43 19.83 -27.65 -20.82
CA ASP A 43 20.46 -28.22 -22.02
C ASP A 43 21.92 -27.77 -22.22
N GLY A 44 22.45 -26.91 -21.32
CA GLY A 44 23.81 -26.38 -21.38
C GLY A 44 23.98 -25.15 -22.29
N ASN A 45 22.90 -24.60 -22.84
CA ASN A 45 22.93 -23.37 -23.64
C ASN A 45 22.86 -22.12 -22.76
N PHE A 46 23.98 -21.76 -22.15
CA PHE A 46 24.10 -20.57 -21.28
C PHE A 46 24.17 -19.24 -22.05
N SER A 47 24.40 -19.29 -23.37
CA SER A 47 24.56 -18.10 -24.21
C SER A 47 23.23 -17.48 -24.65
N TYR A 48 22.13 -18.24 -24.59
CA TYR A 48 20.80 -17.75 -24.92
C TYR A 48 20.22 -16.91 -23.80
N TRP A 49 19.59 -15.77 -24.13
CA TRP A 49 18.90 -14.90 -23.19
C TRP A 49 17.63 -14.31 -23.79
N ASP A 50 16.49 -14.51 -23.14
CA ASP A 50 15.24 -13.85 -23.53
C ASP A 50 15.25 -12.36 -23.11
N PRO A 51 15.07 -11.41 -24.04
CA PRO A 51 15.12 -9.98 -23.75
C PRO A 51 14.02 -9.48 -22.81
N LYS A 52 12.93 -10.24 -22.62
CA LYS A 52 11.85 -9.89 -21.69
C LYS A 52 12.18 -10.18 -20.23
N ILE A 53 13.24 -10.96 -19.96
CA ILE A 53 13.67 -11.26 -18.60
C ILE A 53 14.45 -10.08 -18.03
N THR A 54 13.95 -9.54 -16.91
CA THR A 54 14.53 -8.36 -16.27
C THR A 54 15.51 -8.70 -15.14
N THR A 55 15.40 -9.91 -14.57
CA THR A 55 16.26 -10.43 -13.51
C THR A 55 17.55 -11.08 -14.05
N PRO A 56 18.65 -11.11 -13.30
CA PRO A 56 19.85 -11.86 -13.70
C PRO A 56 19.60 -13.39 -13.72
N PRO A 57 20.56 -14.20 -14.23
CA PRO A 57 20.33 -15.64 -14.49
C PRO A 57 20.23 -16.54 -13.24
N GLY A 58 20.14 -16.00 -12.02
CA GLY A 58 20.28 -16.78 -10.78
C GLY A 58 19.29 -17.93 -10.64
N LEU A 59 18.03 -17.72 -11.05
CA LEU A 59 16.98 -18.75 -11.00
C LEU A 59 17.29 -19.92 -11.95
N TYR A 60 17.76 -19.63 -13.16
CA TYR A 60 18.03 -20.64 -14.18
C TYR A 60 19.32 -21.40 -13.89
N VAL A 61 20.34 -20.72 -13.35
CA VAL A 61 21.56 -21.36 -12.84
C VAL A 61 21.20 -22.33 -11.71
N PHE A 62 20.31 -21.95 -10.79
CA PHE A 62 19.82 -22.85 -9.75
C PHE A 62 19.14 -24.10 -10.34
N SER A 63 18.25 -23.92 -11.31
CA SER A 63 17.55 -25.04 -11.96
C SER A 63 18.49 -25.95 -12.74
N ALA A 64 19.47 -25.40 -13.48
CA ALA A 64 20.49 -26.20 -14.17
C ALA A 64 21.37 -27.00 -13.18
N LEU A 65 21.74 -26.40 -12.05
CA LEU A 65 22.47 -27.09 -10.98
C LEU A 65 21.64 -28.23 -10.38
N MET A 66 20.35 -28.01 -10.09
CA MET A 66 19.48 -29.06 -9.57
C MET A 66 19.23 -30.16 -10.59
N SER A 67 19.05 -29.81 -11.86
CA SER A 67 18.91 -30.78 -12.94
C SER A 67 20.12 -31.70 -13.04
N ASN A 68 21.33 -31.14 -12.99
CA ASN A 68 22.57 -31.92 -12.97
C ASN A 68 22.69 -32.86 -11.76
N ILE A 69 22.17 -32.45 -10.58
CA ILE A 69 22.16 -33.31 -9.39
C ILE A 69 21.11 -34.42 -9.55
N LEU A 70 19.89 -34.09 -9.96
CA LEU A 70 18.79 -35.05 -10.15
C LEU A 70 19.07 -36.05 -11.28
N GLY A 71 19.74 -35.61 -12.35
CA GLY A 71 20.18 -36.45 -13.45
C GLY A 71 21.16 -37.53 -13.00
N LYS A 72 22.03 -37.26 -12.00
CA LYS A 72 22.90 -38.29 -11.38
C LYS A 72 22.10 -39.39 -10.69
N PHE A 73 20.89 -39.08 -10.21
CA PHE A 73 19.99 -40.03 -9.57
C PHE A 73 18.95 -40.64 -10.53
N ARG A 74 19.01 -40.31 -11.83
CA ARG A 74 18.06 -40.76 -12.88
C ARG A 74 16.60 -40.44 -12.57
N ILE A 75 16.33 -39.30 -11.91
CA ILE A 75 14.98 -38.86 -11.56
C ILE A 75 14.39 -38.02 -12.71
N GLY A 76 13.76 -38.69 -13.69
CA GLY A 76 12.92 -38.07 -14.75
C GLY A 76 13.54 -36.91 -15.55
N ASP A 77 12.70 -36.19 -16.30
CA ASP A 77 13.09 -34.91 -16.91
C ASP A 77 13.08 -33.81 -15.85
N ALA A 78 14.24 -33.57 -15.25
CA ALA A 78 14.43 -32.64 -14.15
C ALA A 78 14.09 -31.16 -14.49
N CYS A 79 13.96 -30.80 -15.77
CA CYS A 79 13.58 -29.44 -16.21
C CYS A 79 12.23 -29.37 -16.92
N SER A 80 11.40 -30.41 -16.78
CA SER A 80 9.98 -30.31 -17.09
C SER A 80 9.30 -29.21 -16.26
N VAL A 81 8.22 -28.62 -16.79
CA VAL A 81 7.45 -27.55 -16.12
C VAL A 81 7.04 -27.96 -14.69
N PHE A 82 6.59 -29.21 -14.54
CA PHE A 82 6.22 -29.78 -13.25
C PHE A 82 7.39 -29.76 -12.27
N ASN A 83 8.54 -30.30 -12.67
CA ASN A 83 9.71 -30.36 -11.80
C ASN A 83 10.25 -28.96 -11.46
N LEU A 84 10.24 -28.02 -12.41
CA LEU A 84 10.58 -26.62 -12.17
C LEU A 84 9.68 -25.99 -11.08
N ARG A 85 8.35 -26.19 -11.16
CA ARG A 85 7.42 -25.76 -10.09
C ARG A 85 7.70 -26.47 -8.75
N CYS A 86 7.99 -27.77 -8.77
CA CYS A 86 8.33 -28.55 -7.57
C CYS A 86 9.55 -28.01 -6.82
N HIS A 87 10.54 -27.43 -7.50
CA HIS A 87 11.68 -26.78 -6.83
C HIS A 87 11.22 -25.71 -5.83
N ASN A 88 10.24 -24.88 -6.20
CA ASN A 88 9.71 -23.85 -5.32
C ASN A 88 8.94 -24.44 -4.14
N VAL A 89 8.18 -25.51 -4.33
CA VAL A 89 7.47 -26.19 -3.23
C VAL A 89 8.44 -26.82 -2.22
N LEU A 90 9.55 -27.39 -2.71
CA LEU A 90 10.61 -27.94 -1.85
C LEU A 90 11.32 -26.81 -1.07
N LEU A 91 11.64 -25.69 -1.74
CA LEU A 91 12.22 -24.52 -1.09
C LEU A 91 11.28 -23.90 -0.06
N LEU A 92 9.98 -23.80 -0.37
CA LEU A 92 8.93 -23.33 0.54
C LEU A 92 8.91 -24.17 1.82
N SER A 93 8.99 -25.49 1.67
CA SER A 93 9.02 -26.45 2.78
C SER A 93 10.30 -26.39 3.61
N LEU A 94 11.39 -25.88 3.04
CA LEU A 94 12.66 -25.65 3.73
C LEU A 94 12.66 -24.35 4.57
N LEU A 95 11.86 -23.35 4.21
CA LEU A 95 11.85 -22.05 4.90
C LEU A 95 11.65 -22.16 6.43
N PRO A 96 10.67 -22.91 6.95
CA PRO A 96 10.49 -23.00 8.40
C PRO A 96 11.67 -23.65 9.12
N PHE A 97 12.38 -24.59 8.48
CA PHE A 97 13.63 -25.13 9.02
C PHE A 97 14.70 -24.04 9.10
N LEU A 98 14.87 -23.21 8.07
CA LEU A 98 15.83 -22.10 8.07
C LEU A 98 15.49 -21.08 9.18
N VAL A 99 14.22 -20.71 9.32
CA VAL A 99 13.75 -19.81 10.38
C VAL A 99 14.02 -20.41 11.76
N ALA A 100 13.77 -21.72 11.96
CA ALA A 100 14.10 -22.40 13.20
C ALA A 100 15.59 -22.30 13.53
N ARG A 101 16.47 -22.57 12.56
CA ARG A 101 17.93 -22.48 12.76
C ARG A 101 18.42 -21.06 13.09
N ILE A 102 17.79 -20.04 12.52
CA ILE A 102 18.07 -18.64 12.86
C ILE A 102 17.65 -18.34 14.30
N LEU A 103 16.44 -18.74 14.69
CA LEU A 103 15.94 -18.51 16.05
C LEU A 103 16.77 -19.27 17.09
N GLU A 104 17.16 -20.52 16.80
CA GLU A 104 18.05 -21.32 17.63
C GLU A 104 19.42 -20.66 17.81
N ALA A 105 20.00 -20.13 16.73
CA ALA A 105 21.29 -19.45 16.79
C ALA A 105 21.22 -18.15 17.61
N ARG A 106 20.06 -17.49 17.65
CA ARG A 106 19.85 -16.24 18.40
C ARG A 106 19.53 -16.46 19.88
N LYS A 107 18.66 -17.42 20.21
CA LYS A 107 18.07 -17.58 21.54
C LYS A 107 18.40 -18.91 22.23
N GLY A 108 18.94 -19.89 21.52
CA GLY A 108 19.06 -21.27 21.99
C GLY A 108 17.81 -22.12 21.66
N PRO A 109 17.62 -23.26 22.34
CA PRO A 109 16.56 -24.22 22.02
C PRO A 109 15.16 -23.59 22.00
N LEU A 110 14.34 -23.95 21.00
CA LEU A 110 13.03 -23.34 20.79
C LEU A 110 11.95 -23.99 21.65
N SER A 111 11.10 -23.15 22.24
CA SER A 111 9.84 -23.57 22.86
C SER A 111 8.79 -23.94 21.80
N ALA A 112 7.75 -24.68 22.20
CA ALA A 112 6.71 -25.10 21.25
C ALA A 112 6.02 -23.93 20.49
N PRO A 113 5.68 -22.80 21.14
CA PRO A 113 5.13 -21.63 20.42
C PRO A 113 6.13 -21.00 19.43
N GLU A 114 7.43 -21.02 19.74
CA GLU A 114 8.46 -20.49 18.85
C GLU A 114 8.70 -21.39 17.64
N VAL A 115 8.51 -22.70 17.79
CA VAL A 115 8.48 -23.63 16.65
C VAL A 115 7.30 -23.31 15.73
N LEU A 116 6.12 -22.97 16.27
CA LEU A 116 4.98 -22.56 15.45
C LEU A 116 5.24 -21.24 14.71
N LEU A 117 5.96 -20.30 15.34
CA LEU A 117 6.33 -19.02 14.72
C LEU A 117 7.16 -19.19 13.44
N THR A 118 7.88 -20.32 13.28
CA THR A 118 8.65 -20.61 12.06
C THR A 118 7.78 -20.71 10.81
N MET A 119 6.48 -20.98 10.96
CA MET A 119 5.50 -21.05 9.87
C MET A 119 5.09 -19.67 9.32
N THR A 120 5.43 -18.57 10.00
CA THR A 120 4.97 -17.22 9.61
C THR A 120 5.44 -16.83 8.20
N VAL A 121 6.69 -17.16 7.86
CA VAL A 121 7.27 -16.86 6.54
C VAL A 121 6.66 -17.73 5.44
N PRO A 122 6.71 -19.08 5.51
CA PRO A 122 6.17 -19.93 4.45
C PRO A 122 4.65 -19.81 4.28
N CYS A 123 3.91 -19.53 5.35
CA CYS A 123 2.46 -19.31 5.26
C CYS A 123 2.08 -17.87 4.91
N PHE A 124 3.04 -17.01 4.58
CA PHE A 124 2.73 -15.64 4.17
C PHE A 124 1.92 -15.69 2.87
N PRO A 125 0.69 -15.13 2.81
CA PRO A 125 -0.26 -15.44 1.74
C PRO A 125 0.28 -15.24 0.31
N VAL A 126 0.99 -14.13 0.08
CA VAL A 126 1.59 -13.84 -1.23
C VAL A 126 2.71 -14.80 -1.56
N LEU A 127 3.58 -15.10 -0.59
CA LEU A 127 4.69 -16.04 -0.81
C LEU A 127 4.14 -17.45 -1.10
N TYR A 128 3.25 -17.94 -0.24
CA TYR A 128 2.64 -19.27 -0.38
C TYR A 128 1.96 -19.45 -1.74
N PHE A 129 1.20 -18.44 -2.18
CA PHE A 129 0.57 -18.45 -3.50
C PHE A 129 1.60 -18.52 -4.64
N THR A 130 2.61 -17.64 -4.63
CA THR A 130 3.63 -17.60 -5.70
C THR A 130 4.53 -18.84 -5.74
N SER A 131 4.67 -19.57 -4.64
CA SER A 131 5.51 -20.77 -4.56
C SER A 131 5.02 -21.97 -5.38
N PHE A 132 3.78 -21.94 -5.89
CA PHE A 132 3.27 -22.99 -6.79
C PHE A 132 3.63 -22.75 -8.27
N PHE A 133 4.18 -21.59 -8.60
CA PHE A 133 4.64 -21.22 -9.94
C PHE A 133 6.18 -21.19 -10.00
N TYR A 134 6.77 -21.31 -11.19
CA TYR A 134 8.22 -21.24 -11.37
C TYR A 134 8.76 -19.80 -11.34
N TYR A 135 8.74 -19.22 -10.15
CA TYR A 135 8.99 -17.81 -9.86
C TYR A 135 10.22 -17.60 -8.94
N THR A 136 10.74 -16.38 -8.87
CA THR A 136 12.01 -16.05 -8.19
C THR A 136 11.87 -15.89 -6.66
N GLU A 137 10.66 -15.71 -6.15
CA GLU A 137 10.29 -15.33 -4.79
C GLU A 137 10.82 -16.32 -3.74
N THR A 138 10.50 -17.60 -3.94
CA THR A 138 10.76 -18.63 -2.94
C THR A 138 12.27 -18.87 -2.77
N LEU A 139 12.99 -19.00 -3.88
CA LEU A 139 14.45 -19.11 -3.88
C LEU A 139 15.10 -17.84 -3.31
N SER A 140 14.61 -16.67 -3.68
CA SER A 140 15.07 -15.39 -3.15
C SER A 140 14.99 -15.35 -1.62
N VAL A 141 13.83 -15.67 -1.04
CA VAL A 141 13.61 -15.69 0.41
C VAL A 141 14.48 -16.75 1.09
N ALA A 142 14.57 -17.96 0.52
CA ALA A 142 15.41 -19.03 1.05
C ALA A 142 16.89 -18.60 1.15
N LEU A 143 17.42 -17.97 0.09
CA LEU A 143 18.80 -17.48 0.06
C LEU A 143 19.03 -16.38 1.09
N VAL A 144 18.13 -15.39 1.22
CA VAL A 144 18.24 -14.34 2.24
C VAL A 144 18.23 -14.93 3.65
N LEU A 145 17.37 -15.92 3.93
CA LEU A 145 17.37 -16.62 5.22
C LEU A 145 18.70 -17.37 5.48
N ILE A 146 19.29 -17.99 4.45
CA ILE A 146 20.63 -18.60 4.56
C ILE A 146 21.68 -17.53 4.89
N VAL A 147 21.65 -16.35 4.25
CA VAL A 147 22.56 -15.23 4.57
C VAL A 147 22.45 -14.85 6.04
N ILE A 148 21.21 -14.70 6.56
CA ILE A 148 20.96 -14.38 7.97
C ILE A 148 21.52 -15.50 8.88
N TRP A 149 21.25 -16.75 8.55
CA TRP A 149 21.72 -17.89 9.34
C TRP A 149 23.26 -17.98 9.39
N MET A 150 23.93 -17.84 8.25
CA MET A 150 25.39 -17.84 8.15
C MET A 150 26.01 -16.65 8.90
N ARG A 151 25.34 -15.49 8.88
CA ARG A 151 25.71 -14.32 9.69
C ARG A 151 25.68 -14.64 11.18
N TYR A 152 24.65 -15.33 11.70
CA TYR A 152 24.62 -15.75 13.11
C TYR A 152 25.71 -16.77 13.46
N ARG A 153 26.17 -17.57 12.48
CA ARG A 153 27.34 -18.46 12.63
C ARG A 153 28.69 -17.71 12.52
N ARG A 154 28.68 -16.40 12.26
CA ARG A 154 29.85 -15.55 11.96
C ARG A 154 30.62 -15.97 10.72
N TRP A 155 29.98 -16.65 9.79
CA TRP A 155 30.54 -17.06 8.50
C TRP A 155 30.25 -15.99 7.45
N HIS A 156 30.84 -14.80 7.62
CA HIS A 156 30.52 -13.61 6.82
C HIS A 156 30.85 -13.75 5.33
N LEU A 157 31.94 -14.45 4.99
CA LEU A 157 32.30 -14.74 3.60
C LEU A 157 31.24 -15.62 2.91
N VAL A 158 30.83 -16.71 3.57
CA VAL A 158 29.79 -17.60 3.06
C VAL A 158 28.46 -16.86 2.94
N ALA A 159 28.11 -16.04 3.94
CA ALA A 159 26.93 -15.19 3.89
C ALA A 159 26.96 -14.22 2.68
N ALA A 160 28.11 -13.61 2.38
CA ALA A 160 28.25 -12.73 1.22
C ALA A 160 28.14 -13.48 -0.12
N ILE A 161 28.66 -14.70 -0.23
CA ILE A 161 28.52 -15.54 -1.43
C ILE A 161 27.04 -15.87 -1.70
N PHE A 162 26.32 -16.35 -0.68
CA PHE A 162 24.87 -16.58 -0.80
C PHE A 162 24.10 -15.27 -1.04
N GLY A 163 24.58 -14.15 -0.50
CA GLY A 163 24.07 -12.81 -0.75
C GLY A 163 24.22 -12.39 -2.22
N ALA A 164 25.39 -12.58 -2.81
CA ALA A 164 25.63 -12.34 -4.23
C ALA A 164 24.70 -13.21 -5.09
N PHE A 165 24.58 -14.50 -4.77
CA PHE A 165 23.67 -15.38 -5.50
C PHE A 165 22.19 -14.96 -5.34
N SER A 166 21.79 -14.52 -4.15
CA SER A 166 20.46 -13.95 -3.88
C SER A 166 20.18 -12.72 -4.75
N THR A 167 21.19 -11.86 -4.98
CA THR A 167 21.05 -10.69 -5.89
C THR A 167 20.92 -11.08 -7.36
N MET A 168 21.52 -12.22 -7.76
CA MET A 168 21.35 -12.76 -9.11
C MET A 168 19.96 -13.37 -9.33
N VAL A 169 19.28 -13.81 -8.27
CA VAL A 169 17.88 -14.26 -8.35
C VAL A 169 16.93 -13.07 -8.32
N ARG A 170 17.18 -12.08 -7.45
CA ARG A 170 16.45 -10.81 -7.40
C ARG A 170 17.38 -9.66 -7.04
N GLN A 171 17.48 -8.67 -7.93
CA GLN A 171 18.33 -7.49 -7.75
C GLN A 171 18.03 -6.72 -6.46
N THR A 172 16.75 -6.64 -6.06
CA THR A 172 16.30 -5.94 -4.85
C THR A 172 16.86 -6.53 -3.55
N ASN A 173 17.36 -7.77 -3.57
CA ASN A 173 18.01 -8.39 -2.41
C ASN A 173 19.33 -7.72 -2.00
N ILE A 174 19.86 -6.81 -2.83
CA ILE A 174 21.04 -6.02 -2.49
C ILE A 174 20.81 -5.19 -1.22
N ILE A 175 19.57 -4.72 -1.01
CA ILE A 175 19.15 -3.96 0.17
C ILE A 175 19.23 -4.87 1.42
N TRP A 176 18.69 -6.08 1.34
CA TRP A 176 18.74 -7.05 2.44
C TRP A 176 20.18 -7.41 2.80
N LEU A 177 21.05 -7.60 1.81
CA LEU A 177 22.47 -7.87 2.05
C LEU A 177 23.17 -6.71 2.78
N GLY A 178 22.87 -5.46 2.37
CA GLY A 178 23.38 -4.25 3.04
C GLY A 178 22.89 -4.13 4.48
N LEU A 179 21.60 -4.38 4.73
CA LEU A 179 21.01 -4.35 6.08
C LEU A 179 21.63 -5.42 6.99
N ILE A 180 21.80 -6.65 6.49
CA ILE A 180 22.41 -7.74 7.25
C ILE A 180 23.89 -7.45 7.55
N GLY A 181 24.62 -6.89 6.58
CA GLY A 181 26.02 -6.48 6.76
C GLY A 181 26.16 -5.36 7.79
N ALA A 182 25.31 -4.34 7.73
CA ALA A 182 25.28 -3.23 8.69
C ALA A 182 24.96 -3.72 10.11
N ASP A 183 23.97 -4.60 10.25
CA ASP A 183 23.62 -5.23 11.52
C ASP A 183 24.77 -6.08 12.09
N ALA A 184 25.49 -6.84 11.25
CA ALA A 184 26.66 -7.61 11.67
C ALA A 184 27.83 -6.74 12.17
N VAL A 185 28.07 -5.61 11.51
CA VAL A 185 29.07 -4.62 11.96
C VAL A 185 28.64 -4.01 13.30
N PHE A 186 27.36 -3.64 13.41
CA PHE A 186 26.81 -3.05 14.63
C PHE A 186 26.92 -4.01 15.84
N GLU A 187 26.56 -5.28 15.67
CA GLU A 187 26.72 -6.30 16.71
C GLU A 187 28.20 -6.50 17.08
N SER A 188 29.11 -6.49 16.09
CA SER A 188 30.55 -6.62 16.34
C SER A 188 31.12 -5.49 17.19
N VAL A 189 30.64 -4.26 16.99
CA VAL A 189 30.99 -3.09 17.81
C VAL A 189 30.46 -3.24 19.22
N ILE A 190 29.18 -3.62 19.38
CA ILE A 190 28.55 -3.80 20.69
C ILE A 190 29.25 -4.90 21.49
N ASP A 191 29.50 -6.06 20.89
CA ASP A 191 30.17 -7.18 21.54
C ASP A 191 31.58 -6.80 21.99
N PHE A 192 32.32 -6.05 21.16
CA PHE A 192 33.64 -5.55 21.51
C PHE A 192 33.58 -4.57 22.68
N CYS A 193 32.62 -3.65 22.67
CA CYS A 193 32.40 -2.70 23.77
C CYS A 193 32.05 -3.44 25.07
N LYS A 194 31.13 -4.41 25.03
CA LYS A 194 30.72 -5.23 26.19
C LYS A 194 31.90 -5.99 26.81
N LEU A 195 32.74 -6.61 25.98
CA LEU A 195 33.93 -7.33 26.45
C LEU A 195 34.92 -6.41 27.19
N HIS A 196 35.10 -5.18 26.71
CA HIS A 196 36.10 -4.26 27.24
C HIS A 196 35.58 -3.34 28.35
N LEU A 197 34.27 -3.13 28.44
CA LEU A 197 33.61 -2.38 29.51
C LEU A 197 33.42 -3.19 30.80
N LYS A 198 33.88 -4.45 30.86
CA LYS A 198 33.82 -5.34 32.05
C LYS A 198 34.38 -4.75 33.36
N LYS A 199 35.03 -3.56 33.33
CA LYS A 199 35.56 -2.87 34.53
C LYS A 199 34.62 -1.82 35.16
N LYS A 200 33.47 -1.50 34.56
CA LYS A 200 32.37 -0.80 35.25
C LYS A 200 31.13 -1.66 35.08
N LYS A 201 30.61 -2.18 36.18
CA LYS A 201 29.32 -2.85 36.30
C LYS A 201 28.23 -1.80 36.02
N LEU A 202 28.17 -1.31 34.78
CA LEU A 202 27.14 -0.40 34.32
C LEU A 202 26.01 -1.27 33.80
N GLU A 203 24.83 -1.03 34.34
CA GLU A 203 23.59 -1.76 34.13
C GLU A 203 23.08 -1.61 32.68
N LEU A 204 23.83 -2.13 31.71
CA LEU A 204 23.45 -2.13 30.29
C LEU A 204 22.35 -3.15 29.97
N ASN A 205 21.86 -3.89 30.98
CA ASN A 205 20.69 -4.76 30.87
C ASN A 205 19.39 -4.05 31.26
N GLN A 206 19.45 -2.81 31.77
CA GLN A 206 18.26 -2.04 32.18
C GLN A 206 18.05 -0.74 31.42
N LEU A 207 19.02 -0.26 30.63
CA LEU A 207 18.82 0.92 29.81
C LEU A 207 17.84 0.62 28.65
N ASP A 208 16.62 1.16 28.76
CA ASP A 208 15.75 1.42 27.60
C ASP A 208 16.48 2.44 26.72
N LEU A 209 17.10 1.95 25.67
CA LEU A 209 18.03 2.72 24.85
C LEU A 209 17.34 3.14 23.55
N ASN A 210 16.87 4.39 23.53
CA ASN A 210 16.67 5.10 22.27
C ASN A 210 17.96 5.00 21.43
N THR A 211 17.83 4.68 20.14
CA THR A 211 18.94 4.58 19.16
C THR A 211 20.02 5.67 19.31
N PRO A 212 19.69 6.97 19.51
CA PRO A 212 20.70 8.01 19.74
C PRO A 212 21.55 7.82 21.01
N THR A 213 20.98 7.28 22.09
CA THR A 213 21.71 7.04 23.35
C THR A 213 22.73 5.92 23.20
N ILE A 214 22.43 4.87 22.41
CA ILE A 214 23.38 3.78 22.10
C ILE A 214 24.56 4.36 21.32
N LEU A 215 24.27 5.12 20.27
CA LEU A 215 25.27 5.74 19.41
C LEU A 215 26.20 6.67 20.22
N LYS A 216 25.65 7.46 21.13
CA LYS A 216 26.43 8.34 22.01
C LYS A 216 27.34 7.57 22.97
N VAL A 217 26.86 6.47 23.56
CA VAL A 217 27.65 5.60 24.44
C VAL A 217 28.77 4.91 23.67
N ILE A 218 28.47 4.38 22.49
CA ILE A 218 29.47 3.76 21.60
C ILE A 218 30.52 4.80 21.20
N TYR A 219 30.12 5.98 20.73
CA TYR A 219 31.03 7.04 20.31
C TYR A 219 31.98 7.44 21.45
N THR A 220 31.42 7.75 22.63
CA THR A 220 32.22 8.17 23.79
C THR A 220 33.17 7.06 24.23
N THR A 221 32.71 5.80 24.24
CA THR A 221 33.53 4.66 24.63
C THR A 221 34.66 4.41 23.64
N VAL A 222 34.35 4.39 22.34
CA VAL A 222 35.29 4.04 21.30
C VAL A 222 36.33 5.15 21.07
N VAL A 223 35.90 6.41 21.06
CA VAL A 223 36.76 7.55 20.73
C VAL A 223 37.56 8.04 21.94
N HIS A 224 36.92 8.23 23.09
CA HIS A 224 37.56 8.83 24.26
C HIS A 224 38.16 7.81 25.23
N ASN A 225 37.51 6.65 25.43
CA ASN A 225 37.91 5.72 26.50
C ASN A 225 38.80 4.56 26.01
N MET A 226 38.92 4.31 24.70
CA MET A 226 39.75 3.22 24.18
C MET A 226 41.14 3.68 23.71
N HIS A 227 42.18 2.98 24.21
CA HIS A 227 43.54 3.12 23.72
C HIS A 227 43.69 2.79 22.23
N ARG A 228 44.67 3.43 21.58
CA ARG A 228 44.93 3.33 20.13
C ARG A 228 45.05 1.90 19.61
N LYS A 229 45.72 0.99 20.33
CA LYS A 229 45.85 -0.42 19.95
C LYS A 229 44.49 -1.15 19.89
N LYS A 230 43.64 -0.97 20.91
CA LYS A 230 42.30 -1.57 20.94
C LYS A 230 41.36 -0.99 19.88
N ARG A 231 41.50 0.30 19.57
CA ARG A 231 40.79 0.92 18.43
C ARG A 231 41.20 0.27 17.11
N PHE A 232 42.49 0.00 16.92
CA PHE A 232 43.00 -0.70 15.74
C PHE A 232 42.49 -2.16 15.67
N ASP A 233 42.47 -2.89 16.79
CA ASP A 233 41.93 -4.25 16.85
C ASP A 233 40.42 -4.28 16.50
N LEU A 234 39.64 -3.31 17.01
CA LEU A 234 38.24 -3.14 16.64
C LEU A 234 38.08 -2.84 15.14
N LEU A 235 38.91 -1.95 14.60
CA LEU A 235 38.89 -1.60 13.18
C LEU A 235 39.15 -2.83 12.29
N LEU A 236 40.16 -3.63 12.61
CA LEU A 236 40.46 -4.87 11.88
C LEU A 236 39.30 -5.87 11.96
N LYS A 237 38.66 -6.01 13.12
CA LYS A 237 37.50 -6.87 13.28
C LYS A 237 36.31 -6.38 12.44
N ILE A 238 36.02 -5.08 12.46
CA ILE A 238 34.98 -4.47 11.62
C ILE A 238 35.28 -4.71 10.15
N LEU A 239 36.54 -4.50 9.72
CA LEU A 239 36.95 -4.70 8.34
C LEU A 239 36.74 -6.14 7.90
N PHE A 240 37.15 -7.13 8.70
CA PHE A 240 36.96 -8.55 8.40
C PHE A 240 35.47 -8.93 8.25
N VAL A 241 34.59 -8.31 9.05
CA VAL A 241 33.14 -8.53 8.98
C VAL A 241 32.52 -7.81 7.78
N ALA A 242 32.92 -6.56 7.53
CA ALA A 242 32.29 -5.69 6.54
C ALA A 242 32.73 -5.97 5.10
N VAL A 243 34.02 -6.29 4.89
CA VAL A 243 34.62 -6.43 3.55
C VAL A 243 33.84 -7.38 2.64
N PRO A 244 33.45 -8.60 3.06
CA PRO A 244 32.68 -9.49 2.19
C PRO A 244 31.39 -8.88 1.66
N TYR A 245 30.63 -8.16 2.50
CA TYR A 245 29.39 -7.50 2.10
C TYR A 245 29.65 -6.29 1.21
N VAL A 246 30.65 -5.47 1.56
CA VAL A 246 31.03 -4.27 0.78
C VAL A 246 31.51 -4.64 -0.62
N ILE A 247 32.22 -5.76 -0.79
CA ILE A 247 32.65 -6.24 -2.11
C ILE A 247 31.42 -6.52 -3.00
N VAL A 248 30.40 -7.21 -2.47
CA VAL A 248 29.19 -7.51 -3.25
C VAL A 248 28.40 -6.23 -3.55
N LEU A 249 28.28 -5.32 -2.58
CA LEU A 249 27.65 -4.01 -2.79
C LEU A 249 28.37 -3.19 -3.87
N GLY A 250 29.71 -3.12 -3.80
CA GLY A 250 30.53 -2.42 -4.77
C GLY A 250 30.42 -3.04 -6.17
N ALA A 251 30.46 -4.37 -6.27
CA ALA A 251 30.26 -5.08 -7.53
C ALA A 251 28.88 -4.82 -8.14
N PHE A 252 27.82 -4.78 -7.32
CA PHE A 252 26.47 -4.46 -7.78
C PHE A 252 26.35 -3.02 -8.28
N VAL A 253 26.96 -2.05 -7.59
CA VAL A 253 26.98 -0.65 -8.03
C VAL A 253 27.78 -0.51 -9.33
N ALA A 254 28.94 -1.14 -9.43
CA ALA A 254 29.73 -1.16 -10.66
C ALA A 254 28.94 -1.77 -11.83
N PHE A 255 28.23 -2.87 -11.59
CA PHE A 255 27.31 -3.46 -12.56
C PHE A 255 26.20 -2.48 -12.97
N ALA A 256 25.53 -1.82 -12.02
CA ALA A 256 24.43 -0.90 -12.32
C ALA A 256 24.90 0.30 -13.15
N ILE A 257 26.11 0.82 -12.88
CA ILE A 257 26.72 1.90 -13.67
C ILE A 257 27.08 1.40 -15.07
N TRP A 258 27.76 0.26 -15.18
CA TRP A 258 28.17 -0.31 -16.46
C TRP A 258 26.97 -0.69 -17.34
N ASN A 259 25.92 -1.22 -16.74
CA ASN A 259 24.70 -1.61 -17.42
C ASN A 259 23.75 -0.42 -17.69
N GLY A 260 23.99 0.76 -17.11
CA GLY A 260 23.09 1.92 -17.24
C GLY A 260 21.72 1.70 -16.59
N GLY A 261 21.62 0.82 -15.59
CA GLY A 261 20.37 0.42 -14.95
C GLY A 261 20.53 -0.85 -14.13
N ILE A 262 19.54 -1.13 -13.28
CA ILE A 262 19.58 -2.32 -12.39
C ILE A 262 19.11 -3.58 -13.15
N VAL A 263 18.22 -3.40 -14.13
CA VAL A 263 17.58 -4.45 -14.93
C VAL A 263 18.42 -4.84 -16.16
N VAL A 264 18.48 -6.14 -16.49
CA VAL A 264 19.29 -6.69 -17.59
C VAL A 264 18.57 -6.64 -18.95
N GLY A 265 17.27 -6.96 -18.98
CA GLY A 265 16.44 -7.02 -20.20
C GLY A 265 15.73 -5.70 -20.53
N ASP A 266 14.39 -5.73 -20.54
CA ASP A 266 13.52 -4.61 -20.92
C ASP A 266 13.65 -3.39 -19.97
N LYS A 267 14.60 -2.49 -20.28
CA LYS A 267 14.93 -1.32 -19.46
C LYS A 267 13.89 -0.20 -19.55
N GLU A 268 13.20 -0.07 -20.68
CA GLU A 268 12.22 1.00 -20.90
C GLU A 268 10.98 0.82 -20.01
N ALA A 269 10.53 -0.42 -19.84
CA ALA A 269 9.43 -0.75 -18.92
C ALA A 269 9.81 -0.67 -17.42
N HIS A 270 11.10 -0.51 -17.09
CA HIS A 270 11.62 -0.58 -15.72
C HIS A 270 12.52 0.60 -15.37
N THR A 271 12.14 1.81 -15.79
CA THR A 271 12.81 3.04 -15.38
C THR A 271 12.56 3.34 -13.90
N LEU A 272 13.60 3.79 -13.19
CA LEU A 272 13.49 4.23 -11.80
C LEU A 272 12.59 5.46 -11.72
N THR A 273 11.35 5.27 -11.25
CA THR A 273 10.36 6.34 -11.09
C THR A 273 9.84 6.39 -9.67
N LEU A 274 9.49 7.58 -9.21
CA LEU A 274 8.86 7.75 -7.90
C LEU A 274 7.37 7.40 -8.01
N HIS A 275 6.98 6.20 -7.55
CA HIS A 275 5.61 5.72 -7.62
C HIS A 275 4.89 5.88 -6.28
N THR A 276 4.41 7.10 -5.97
CA THR A 276 3.75 7.43 -4.69
C THR A 276 2.60 6.48 -4.30
N PRO A 277 1.71 6.03 -5.21
CA PRO A 277 0.66 5.07 -4.85
C PRO A 277 1.19 3.73 -4.32
N GLN A 278 2.42 3.34 -4.69
CA GLN A 278 3.03 2.09 -4.22
C GLN A 278 3.26 2.12 -2.70
N ILE A 279 3.55 3.30 -2.15
CA ILE A 279 3.70 3.50 -0.70
C ILE A 279 2.37 3.25 0.00
N LEU A 280 1.26 3.73 -0.58
CA LEU A 280 -0.08 3.52 -0.04
C LEU A 280 -0.49 2.04 -0.15
N TYR A 281 -0.22 1.38 -1.29
CA TYR A 281 -0.46 -0.05 -1.43
C TYR A 281 0.37 -0.88 -0.44
N PHE A 282 1.64 -0.53 -0.26
CA PHE A 282 2.50 -1.18 0.74
C PHE A 282 1.97 -0.97 2.16
N ALA A 283 1.56 0.26 2.51
CA ALA A 283 1.01 0.56 3.83
C ALA A 283 -0.30 -0.20 4.10
N LEU A 284 -1.20 -0.24 3.11
CA LEU A 284 -2.44 -1.00 3.19
C LEU A 284 -2.17 -2.49 3.34
N PHE A 285 -1.33 -3.04 2.46
CA PHE A 285 -0.97 -4.45 2.44
C PHE A 285 -0.31 -4.89 3.76
N THR A 286 0.68 -4.12 4.24
CA THR A 286 1.34 -4.42 5.53
C THR A 286 0.38 -4.31 6.70
N SER A 287 -0.49 -3.30 6.73
CA SER A 287 -1.49 -3.16 7.79
C SER A 287 -2.49 -4.32 7.80
N ALA A 288 -2.97 -4.73 6.62
CA ALA A 288 -3.89 -5.84 6.46
C ALA A 288 -3.26 -7.18 6.83
N MET A 289 -1.97 -7.39 6.54
CA MET A 289 -1.28 -8.65 6.86
C MET A 289 -0.74 -8.70 8.30
N THR A 290 -0.56 -7.57 8.97
CA THR A 290 -0.06 -7.49 10.36
C THR A 290 -1.15 -7.30 11.41
N TRP A 291 -2.43 -7.27 11.00
CA TRP A 291 -3.59 -7.13 11.90
C TRP A 291 -3.62 -8.09 13.11
N PRO A 292 -3.14 -9.35 13.07
CA PRO A 292 -3.18 -10.22 14.24
C PRO A 292 -2.19 -9.78 15.33
N ILE A 293 -1.13 -9.07 14.94
CA ILE A 293 -0.19 -8.43 15.87
C ILE A 293 -0.86 -7.23 16.55
N LEU A 294 -1.84 -6.60 15.89
CA LEU A 294 -2.63 -5.48 16.41
C LEU A 294 -3.80 -5.95 17.32
N LEU A 295 -4.21 -7.23 17.25
CA LEU A 295 -5.35 -7.77 18.01
C LEU A 295 -5.18 -7.77 19.55
N PRO A 296 -4.03 -8.17 20.13
CA PRO A 296 -3.81 -8.05 21.57
C PRO A 296 -3.96 -6.61 22.05
N GLU A 297 -3.49 -5.65 21.25
CA GLU A 297 -3.62 -4.21 21.52
C GLU A 297 -5.07 -3.72 21.40
N LEU A 298 -5.84 -4.27 20.45
CA LEU A 298 -7.27 -4.01 20.31
C LEU A 298 -8.08 -4.59 21.48
N ARG A 299 -7.71 -5.79 21.99
CA ARG A 299 -8.36 -6.40 23.16
C ARG A 299 -8.06 -5.62 24.44
N LEU A 300 -6.81 -5.21 24.64
CA LEU A 300 -6.41 -4.33 25.75
C LEU A 300 -7.19 -3.01 25.71
N PHE A 301 -7.41 -2.46 24.52
CA PHE A 301 -8.26 -1.30 24.32
C PHE A 301 -9.73 -1.51 24.69
N LEU A 302 -10.34 -2.60 24.21
CA LEU A 302 -11.75 -2.90 24.52
C LEU A 302 -11.97 -3.16 26.00
N VAL A 303 -10.98 -3.72 26.70
CA VAL A 303 -11.01 -3.91 28.16
C VAL A 303 -10.81 -2.57 28.89
N GLY A 304 -9.91 -1.71 28.41
CA GLY A 304 -9.70 -0.37 28.95
C GLY A 304 -10.93 0.55 28.85
N LEU A 305 -11.76 0.37 27.82
CA LEU A 305 -13.04 1.08 27.67
C LEU A 305 -14.10 0.68 28.73
N LYS A 306 -13.98 -0.50 29.36
CA LYS A 306 -14.97 -1.01 30.32
C LYS A 306 -14.68 -0.67 31.78
N SER A 307 -13.49 -0.17 32.13
CA SER A 307 -13.18 0.26 33.50
C SER A 307 -12.04 1.29 33.54
N PRO A 308 -12.33 2.57 33.82
CA PRO A 308 -11.31 3.60 34.03
C PRO A 308 -10.41 3.32 35.24
N ALA A 309 -10.89 2.52 36.21
CA ALA A 309 -10.21 2.27 37.48
C ALA A 309 -9.25 1.06 37.48
N GLY A 310 -9.23 0.25 36.41
CA GLY A 310 -8.37 -0.94 36.30
C GLY A 310 -6.97 -0.68 35.73
N MET A 311 -6.71 0.53 35.22
CA MET A 311 -5.51 0.85 34.43
C MET A 311 -4.22 0.95 35.27
N THR A 312 -4.33 1.04 36.59
CA THR A 312 -3.19 1.18 37.51
C THR A 312 -2.52 -0.14 37.90
N ARG A 313 -3.01 -1.32 37.47
CA ARG A 313 -2.44 -2.61 37.90
C ARG A 313 -2.10 -3.61 36.80
N PHE A 314 -1.94 -3.16 35.55
CA PHE A 314 -1.40 -4.02 34.50
C PHE A 314 0.05 -3.66 34.18
N ARG A 315 0.97 -4.48 34.69
CA ARG A 315 2.39 -4.42 34.36
C ARG A 315 2.57 -4.89 32.92
N PHE A 316 2.52 -3.96 31.97
CA PHE A 316 2.80 -4.23 30.55
C PHE A 316 4.18 -4.89 30.41
N ARG A 317 4.26 -5.96 29.62
CA ARG A 317 5.52 -6.63 29.29
C ARG A 317 6.34 -5.65 28.44
N ARG A 318 7.61 -5.40 28.81
CA ARG A 318 8.52 -4.39 28.21
C ARG A 318 8.60 -4.40 26.66
N SER A 319 8.35 -5.54 26.02
CA SER A 319 8.31 -5.67 24.55
C SER A 319 7.06 -5.08 23.88
N ALA A 320 5.94 -4.95 24.59
CA ALA A 320 4.75 -4.28 24.07
C ALA A 320 4.92 -2.75 24.09
N VAL A 321 5.61 -2.22 25.10
CA VAL A 321 5.87 -0.77 25.23
C VAL A 321 6.71 -0.23 24.06
N SER A 322 7.75 -0.95 23.61
CA SER A 322 8.56 -0.52 22.46
C SER A 322 7.83 -0.65 21.11
N ILE A 323 6.93 -1.61 20.97
CA ILE A 323 6.05 -1.75 19.79
C ILE A 323 4.98 -0.66 19.80
N MET A 324 4.43 -0.31 20.97
CA MET A 324 3.50 0.81 21.15
C MET A 324 4.17 2.15 20.81
N GLU A 325 5.43 2.36 21.18
CA GLU A 325 6.17 3.59 20.86
C GLU A 325 6.40 3.75 19.34
N GLY A 326 6.71 2.65 18.62
CA GLY A 326 6.82 2.63 17.16
C GLY A 326 5.47 2.73 16.44
N GLY A 327 4.45 2.04 16.96
CA GLY A 327 3.08 2.07 16.46
C GLY A 327 2.44 3.45 16.59
N MET A 328 2.65 4.13 17.71
CA MET A 328 2.17 5.51 17.92
C MET A 328 2.89 6.51 17.01
N LYS A 329 4.19 6.34 16.77
CA LYS A 329 4.94 7.13 15.77
C LYS A 329 4.43 6.88 14.35
N CYS A 330 4.07 5.64 14.02
CA CYS A 330 3.43 5.28 12.76
C CYS A 330 2.04 5.92 12.62
N ILE A 331 1.18 5.82 13.63
CA ILE A 331 -0.14 6.45 13.66
C ILE A 331 -0.02 7.97 13.51
N LYS A 332 0.93 8.61 14.21
CA LYS A 332 1.22 10.04 14.08
C LYS A 332 1.59 10.41 12.64
N PHE A 333 2.49 9.64 12.02
CA PHE A 333 2.89 9.86 10.64
C PHE A 333 1.72 9.66 9.65
N LEU A 334 0.92 8.61 9.84
CA LEU A 334 -0.25 8.32 9.02
C LEU A 334 -1.31 9.43 9.14
N VAL A 335 -1.66 9.84 10.37
CA VAL A 335 -2.59 10.95 10.61
C VAL A 335 -2.06 12.23 9.96
N PHE A 336 -0.77 12.51 10.04
CA PHE A 336 -0.19 13.68 9.39
C PHE A 336 -0.28 13.61 7.86
N ILE A 337 0.19 12.53 7.23
CA ILE A 337 0.28 12.45 5.77
C ILE A 337 -1.12 12.40 5.12
N PHE A 338 -2.07 11.67 5.69
CA PHE A 338 -3.43 11.61 5.15
C PHE A 338 -4.13 12.97 5.28
N ASN A 339 -4.02 13.64 6.43
CA ASN A 339 -4.60 14.97 6.57
C ASN A 339 -3.89 16.00 5.68
N LEU A 340 -2.59 15.86 5.41
CA LEU A 340 -1.89 16.75 4.47
C LEU A 340 -2.46 16.61 3.05
N LEU A 341 -2.70 15.37 2.60
CA LEU A 341 -3.34 15.11 1.31
C LEU A 341 -4.76 15.72 1.25
N PHE A 342 -5.55 15.58 2.31
CA PHE A 342 -6.88 16.20 2.40
C PHE A 342 -6.84 17.73 2.45
N ALA A 343 -5.85 18.32 3.11
CA ALA A 343 -5.68 19.78 3.13
C ALA A 343 -5.37 20.31 1.72
N LEU A 344 -4.50 19.63 0.98
CA LEU A 344 -4.16 19.99 -0.39
C LEU A 344 -5.36 19.82 -1.34
N SER A 345 -6.14 18.74 -1.20
CA SER A 345 -7.35 18.56 -2.00
C SER A 345 -8.45 19.57 -1.66
N GLY A 346 -8.65 19.87 -0.38
CA GLY A 346 -9.57 20.92 0.08
C GLY A 346 -9.23 22.29 -0.51
N LEU A 347 -7.94 22.64 -0.56
CA LEU A 347 -7.47 23.88 -1.18
C LEU A 347 -7.70 23.90 -2.70
N ALA A 348 -7.51 22.77 -3.39
CA ALA A 348 -7.76 22.65 -4.82
C ALA A 348 -9.26 22.78 -5.16
N ILE A 349 -10.13 22.14 -4.37
CA ILE A 349 -11.59 22.24 -4.52
C ILE A 349 -12.05 23.68 -4.25
N LEU A 350 -11.54 24.30 -3.17
CA LEU A 350 -11.80 25.71 -2.85
C LEU A 350 -11.41 26.63 -4.01
N ALA A 351 -10.20 26.48 -4.54
CA ALA A 351 -9.71 27.30 -5.66
C ALA A 351 -10.58 27.12 -6.90
N THR A 352 -10.95 25.88 -7.22
CA THR A 352 -11.83 25.57 -8.35
C THR A 352 -13.21 26.21 -8.17
N GLY A 353 -13.82 26.07 -6.99
CA GLY A 353 -15.11 26.69 -6.67
C GLY A 353 -15.06 28.21 -6.75
N ALA A 354 -14.00 28.84 -6.24
CA ALA A 354 -13.80 30.29 -6.29
C ALA A 354 -13.57 30.80 -7.73
N ILE A 355 -12.80 30.07 -8.54
CA ILE A 355 -12.58 30.40 -9.97
C ILE A 355 -13.91 30.30 -10.73
N MET A 356 -14.69 29.23 -10.50
CA MET A 356 -16.01 29.09 -11.10
C MET A 356 -16.92 30.24 -10.68
N GLU A 357 -17.04 30.52 -9.38
CA GLU A 357 -17.88 31.61 -8.89
C GLU A 357 -17.46 32.97 -9.48
N ALA A 358 -16.15 33.25 -9.58
CA ALA A 358 -15.63 34.48 -10.18
C ALA A 358 -15.89 34.57 -11.69
N ALA A 359 -15.74 33.47 -12.42
CA ALA A 359 -15.98 33.41 -13.86
C ALA A 359 -17.47 33.54 -14.22
N TYR A 360 -18.37 33.15 -13.33
CA TYR A 360 -19.81 33.11 -13.59
C TYR A 360 -20.62 34.17 -12.82
N LYS A 361 -19.96 35.10 -12.12
CA LYS A 361 -20.59 36.13 -11.27
C LYS A 361 -21.65 37.00 -11.96
N GLU A 362 -21.43 37.36 -13.23
CA GLU A 362 -22.38 38.16 -14.02
C GLU A 362 -23.64 37.38 -14.43
N TYR A 363 -23.56 36.05 -14.49
CA TYR A 363 -24.67 35.19 -14.91
C TYR A 363 -25.48 34.65 -13.72
N LEU A 364 -24.85 34.52 -12.54
CA LEU A 364 -25.50 34.09 -11.30
C LEU A 364 -26.52 35.12 -10.75
N GLN A 365 -26.46 36.38 -11.19
CA GLN A 365 -27.45 37.42 -10.84
C GLN A 365 -28.86 37.18 -11.43
N PHE A 366 -28.99 36.28 -12.40
CA PHE A 366 -30.27 35.94 -13.04
C PHE A 366 -30.89 34.64 -12.52
N LEU A 367 -30.23 33.93 -11.61
CA LEU A 367 -30.82 32.77 -10.95
C LEU A 367 -31.66 33.25 -9.74
N PRO A 368 -32.87 32.70 -9.54
CA PRO A 368 -33.67 33.03 -8.36
C PRO A 368 -32.88 32.72 -7.09
N ASN A 369 -33.13 33.49 -6.02
CA ASN A 369 -32.50 33.48 -4.68
C ASN A 369 -32.63 32.13 -3.94
N GLU A 370 -32.16 31.04 -4.53
CA GLU A 370 -32.04 29.74 -3.90
C GLU A 370 -30.57 29.53 -3.53
N ILE A 371 -30.35 29.30 -2.23
CA ILE A 371 -29.13 29.54 -1.47
C ILE A 371 -27.93 28.63 -1.86
N PHE A 372 -28.06 27.76 -2.88
CA PHE A 372 -27.07 26.72 -3.18
C PHE A 372 -26.78 26.57 -4.68
N SER A 373 -25.89 27.42 -5.21
CA SER A 373 -25.26 27.18 -6.51
C SER A 373 -24.16 26.10 -6.37
N ALA A 374 -23.92 25.31 -7.43
CA ALA A 374 -22.87 24.28 -7.41
C ALA A 374 -21.47 24.82 -7.03
N PRO A 375 -21.01 25.99 -7.51
CA PRO A 375 -19.73 26.55 -7.09
C PRO A 375 -19.70 26.94 -5.60
N LEU A 376 -20.80 27.47 -5.06
CA LEU A 376 -20.89 27.78 -3.62
C LEU A 376 -20.78 26.51 -2.77
N ILE A 377 -21.41 25.41 -3.18
CA ILE A 377 -21.28 24.10 -2.51
C ILE A 377 -19.82 23.65 -2.52
N LEU A 378 -19.12 23.76 -3.67
CA LEU A 378 -17.69 23.43 -3.77
C LEU A 378 -16.83 24.28 -2.84
N ILE A 379 -17.12 25.58 -2.71
CA ILE A 379 -16.42 26.47 -1.77
C ILE A 379 -16.65 26.01 -0.33
N ILE A 380 -17.91 25.80 0.09
CA ILE A 380 -18.24 25.40 1.47
C ILE A 380 -17.58 24.06 1.82
N VAL A 381 -17.66 23.07 0.92
CA VAL A 381 -17.04 21.75 1.10
C VAL A 381 -15.51 21.89 1.15
N GLY A 382 -14.91 22.66 0.25
CA GLY A 382 -13.46 22.91 0.21
C GLY A 382 -12.93 23.56 1.48
N VAL A 383 -13.59 24.62 1.98
CA VAL A 383 -13.26 25.27 3.26
C VAL A 383 -13.34 24.27 4.41
N SER A 384 -14.44 23.50 4.47
CA SER A 384 -14.68 22.56 5.56
C SER A 384 -13.62 21.46 5.60
N ILE A 385 -13.29 20.85 4.44
CA ILE A 385 -12.24 19.83 4.32
C ILE A 385 -10.88 20.41 4.75
N PHE A 386 -10.52 21.59 4.23
CA PHE A 386 -9.26 22.24 4.58
C PHE A 386 -9.15 22.53 6.08
N ALA A 387 -10.19 23.08 6.70
CA ALA A 387 -10.21 23.41 8.12
C ALA A 387 -10.07 22.16 9.01
N ILE A 388 -10.84 21.10 8.72
CA ILE A 388 -10.77 19.84 9.47
C ILE A 388 -9.37 19.22 9.32
N ALA A 389 -8.86 19.13 8.10
CA ALA A 389 -7.54 18.59 7.81
C ALA A 389 -6.42 19.40 8.49
N PHE A 390 -6.55 20.73 8.53
CA PHE A 390 -5.60 21.61 9.21
C PHE A 390 -5.52 21.32 10.71
N PHE A 391 -6.64 21.09 11.40
CA PHE A 391 -6.65 20.67 12.80
C PHE A 391 -5.97 19.30 13.00
N GLY A 392 -6.21 18.35 12.08
CA GLY A 392 -5.57 17.04 12.10
C GLY A 392 -4.05 17.11 11.92
N CYS A 393 -3.57 17.87 10.92
CA CYS A 393 -2.14 18.09 10.67
C CYS A 393 -1.46 18.82 11.83
N CYS A 394 -2.01 19.97 12.24
CA CYS A 394 -1.43 20.79 13.31
C CYS A 394 -1.46 20.06 14.65
N GLY A 395 -2.55 19.34 14.94
CA GLY A 395 -2.66 18.53 16.14
C GLY A 395 -1.61 17.44 16.20
N ALA A 396 -1.42 16.70 15.10
CA ALA A 396 -0.39 15.66 15.01
C ALA A 396 1.03 16.24 15.10
N MET A 397 1.33 17.36 14.43
CA MET A 397 2.67 17.96 14.45
C MET A 397 3.03 18.58 15.80
N LYS A 398 2.12 19.36 16.38
CA LYS A 398 2.35 20.10 17.64
C LYS A 398 2.10 19.26 18.88
N GLU A 399 1.70 18.00 18.72
CA GLU A 399 1.34 17.09 19.83
C GLU A 399 0.34 17.77 20.79
N SER A 400 -0.65 18.45 20.21
CA SER A 400 -1.63 19.24 20.97
C SER A 400 -2.94 18.47 21.09
N ASN A 401 -3.23 18.00 22.31
CA ASN A 401 -4.45 17.26 22.64
C ASN A 401 -5.73 18.02 22.18
N CYS A 402 -5.83 19.32 22.49
CA CYS A 402 -7.00 20.13 22.12
C CYS A 402 -7.26 20.17 20.60
N LEU A 403 -6.22 20.24 19.77
CA LEU A 403 -6.37 20.31 18.31
C LEU A 403 -6.77 18.95 17.72
N ILE A 404 -6.17 17.86 18.22
CA ILE A 404 -6.53 16.50 17.79
C ILE A 404 -7.94 16.12 18.25
N LEU A 405 -8.33 16.52 19.45
CA LEU A 405 -9.69 16.31 19.94
C LEU A 405 -10.72 17.12 19.14
N THR A 406 -10.40 18.37 18.80
CA THR A 406 -11.24 19.20 17.91
C THR A 406 -11.42 18.52 16.55
N PHE A 407 -10.34 18.01 15.96
CA PHE A 407 -10.41 17.21 14.73
C PHE A 407 -11.33 15.99 14.87
N ALA A 408 -11.20 15.22 15.95
CA ALA A 408 -12.05 14.04 16.20
C ALA A 408 -13.53 14.41 16.35
N VAL A 409 -13.83 15.49 17.06
CA VAL A 409 -15.21 15.99 17.25
C VAL A 409 -15.80 16.45 15.92
N LEU A 410 -15.06 17.24 15.12
CA LEU A 410 -15.52 17.69 13.81
C LEU A 410 -15.79 16.51 12.86
N LEU A 411 -14.92 15.49 12.83
CA LEU A 411 -15.19 14.27 12.07
C LEU A 411 -16.43 13.53 12.60
N GLY A 412 -16.65 13.48 13.91
CA GLY A 412 -17.86 12.90 14.49
C GLY A 412 -19.14 13.62 14.08
N VAL A 413 -19.10 14.96 14.02
CA VAL A 413 -20.23 15.77 13.53
C VAL A 413 -20.52 15.49 12.05
N ILE A 414 -19.48 15.44 11.20
CA ILE A 414 -19.64 15.12 9.77
C ILE A 414 -20.22 13.71 9.61
N PHE A 415 -19.75 12.73 10.38
CA PHE A 415 -20.27 11.36 10.33
C PHE A 415 -21.79 11.29 10.62
N ILE A 416 -22.25 12.05 11.62
CA ILE A 416 -23.68 12.14 11.94
C ILE A 416 -24.46 12.84 10.80
N LEU A 417 -23.89 13.90 10.22
CA LEU A 417 -24.49 14.58 9.08
C LEU A 417 -24.58 13.67 7.84
N GLU A 418 -23.55 12.87 7.55
CA GLU A 418 -23.57 11.91 6.44
C GLU A 418 -24.67 10.87 6.59
N ILE A 419 -24.84 10.31 7.80
CA ILE A 419 -25.95 9.38 8.08
C ILE A 419 -27.30 10.08 7.92
N SER A 420 -27.43 11.30 8.44
CA SER A 420 -28.67 12.08 8.36
C SER A 420 -29.05 12.38 6.90
N VAL A 421 -28.09 12.79 6.09
CA VAL A 421 -28.26 13.03 4.65
C VAL A 421 -28.60 11.75 3.92
N GLY A 422 -27.94 10.62 4.23
CA GLY A 422 -28.24 9.33 3.64
C GLY A 422 -29.67 8.85 3.91
N ILE A 423 -30.14 9.01 5.16
CA ILE A 423 -31.52 8.70 5.54
C ILE A 423 -32.51 9.64 4.83
N ALA A 424 -32.24 10.95 4.84
CA ALA A 424 -33.09 11.94 4.18
C ALA A 424 -33.20 11.67 2.67
N ALA A 425 -32.08 11.39 1.99
CA ALA A 425 -32.06 11.07 0.56
C ALA A 425 -32.89 9.80 0.23
N TYR A 426 -32.86 8.80 1.09
CA TYR A 426 -33.66 7.58 0.90
C TYR A 426 -35.16 7.85 1.09
N VAL A 427 -35.53 8.62 2.11
CA VAL A 427 -36.93 8.94 2.43
C VAL A 427 -37.53 9.89 1.40
N MET A 428 -36.79 10.92 0.99
CA MET A 428 -37.27 11.99 0.11
C MET A 428 -37.09 11.69 -1.39
N LYS A 429 -36.70 10.47 -1.77
CA LYS A 429 -36.38 10.13 -3.17
C LYS A 429 -37.49 10.48 -4.16
N SER A 430 -38.76 10.22 -3.80
CA SER A 430 -39.92 10.49 -4.66
C SER A 430 -40.23 11.97 -4.79
N GLU A 431 -39.95 12.75 -3.75
CA GLU A 431 -40.14 14.20 -3.75
C GLU A 431 -39.07 14.87 -4.61
N ILE A 432 -37.83 14.39 -4.52
CA ILE A 432 -36.71 14.84 -5.36
C ILE A 432 -36.99 14.57 -6.84
N GLU A 433 -37.45 13.36 -7.20
CA GLU A 433 -37.81 13.03 -8.59
C GLU A 433 -38.90 13.97 -9.13
N LYS A 434 -39.93 14.27 -8.33
CA LYS A 434 -41.01 15.19 -8.69
C LYS A 434 -40.51 16.62 -8.85
N ASP A 435 -39.68 17.10 -7.94
CA ASP A 435 -39.12 18.45 -7.99
C ASP A 435 -38.20 18.65 -9.19
N ILE A 436 -37.36 17.65 -9.50
CA ILE A 436 -36.52 17.65 -10.71
C ILE A 436 -37.40 17.70 -11.96
N SER A 437 -38.46 16.89 -12.02
CA SER A 437 -39.41 16.90 -13.15
C SER A 437 -40.06 18.25 -13.38
N VAL A 438 -40.54 18.89 -12.32
CA VAL A 438 -41.17 20.21 -12.41
C VAL A 438 -40.15 21.26 -12.85
N ARG A 439 -38.93 21.22 -12.31
CA ARG A 439 -37.88 22.20 -12.63
C ARG A 439 -37.36 22.06 -14.06
N MET A 440 -37.10 20.83 -14.53
CA MET A 440 -36.66 20.59 -15.90
C MET A 440 -37.74 21.00 -16.91
N THR A 441 -39.01 20.69 -16.64
CA THR A 441 -40.11 21.06 -17.55
C THR A 441 -40.25 22.58 -17.66
N LYS A 442 -40.22 23.30 -16.53
CA LYS A 442 -40.26 24.78 -16.53
C LYS A 442 -39.04 25.41 -17.19
N SER A 443 -37.86 24.79 -17.08
CA SER A 443 -36.64 25.38 -17.60
C SER A 443 -36.56 25.33 -19.13
N VAL A 444 -37.20 24.34 -19.79
CA VAL A 444 -37.32 24.29 -21.26
C VAL A 444 -38.03 25.53 -21.81
N GLU A 445 -39.10 25.98 -21.15
CA GLU A 445 -39.89 27.16 -21.55
C GLU A 445 -39.11 28.48 -21.40
N GLN A 446 -38.11 28.50 -20.51
CA GLN A 446 -37.33 29.70 -20.18
C GLN A 446 -36.11 29.91 -21.10
N VAL A 447 -35.71 28.90 -21.89
CA VAL A 447 -34.56 29.01 -22.80
C VAL A 447 -34.90 29.93 -23.97
N LYS A 448 -34.03 30.90 -24.26
CA LYS A 448 -34.15 31.81 -25.40
C LYS A 448 -33.10 31.50 -26.47
N PHE A 449 -33.49 31.49 -27.75
CA PHE A 449 -32.66 31.15 -28.91
C PHE A 449 -31.44 32.09 -29.08
N ASP A 450 -31.67 33.41 -28.95
CA ASP A 450 -30.68 34.47 -29.22
C ASP A 450 -29.79 34.84 -28.03
N THR A 451 -29.94 34.17 -26.89
CA THR A 451 -29.11 34.44 -25.70
C THR A 451 -28.24 33.23 -25.41
N ASP A 452 -26.92 33.40 -25.47
CA ASP A 452 -25.97 32.42 -24.94
C ASP A 452 -26.00 32.45 -23.40
N SER A 453 -27.10 31.93 -22.86
CA SER A 453 -27.38 31.87 -21.44
C SER A 453 -26.80 30.58 -20.85
N ILE A 454 -26.42 30.62 -19.57
CA ILE A 454 -26.01 29.42 -18.83
C ILE A 454 -27.05 28.31 -18.98
N LEU A 455 -28.33 28.65 -18.95
CA LEU A 455 -29.41 27.68 -19.09
C LEU A 455 -29.38 26.96 -20.45
N LYS A 456 -29.12 27.69 -21.55
CA LYS A 456 -28.93 27.10 -22.88
C LYS A 456 -27.72 26.16 -22.90
N ARG A 457 -26.57 26.61 -22.38
CA ARG A 457 -25.35 25.79 -22.32
C ARG A 457 -25.49 24.54 -21.45
N SER A 458 -26.20 24.64 -20.32
CA SER A 458 -26.52 23.49 -19.47
C SER A 458 -27.39 22.47 -20.19
N TRP A 459 -28.40 22.92 -20.94
CA TRP A 459 -29.21 22.05 -21.79
C TRP A 459 -28.39 21.43 -22.92
N ASP A 460 -27.50 22.19 -23.56
CA ASP A 460 -26.64 21.68 -24.62
C ASP A 460 -25.75 20.53 -24.12
N VAL A 461 -25.17 20.68 -22.93
CA VAL A 461 -24.37 19.63 -22.28
C VAL A 461 -25.22 18.42 -21.93
N ILE A 462 -26.36 18.59 -21.26
CA ILE A 462 -27.23 17.48 -20.85
C ILE A 462 -27.69 16.67 -22.08
N GLN A 463 -28.13 17.35 -23.13
CA GLN A 463 -28.67 16.69 -24.32
C GLN A 463 -27.60 15.95 -25.12
N THR A 464 -26.41 16.54 -25.24
CA THR A 464 -25.28 15.92 -25.95
C THR A 464 -24.74 14.72 -25.17
N GLU A 465 -24.57 14.86 -23.86
CA GLU A 465 -23.99 13.81 -23.00
C GLU A 465 -24.94 12.63 -22.84
N PHE A 466 -26.22 12.88 -22.57
CA PHE A 466 -27.23 11.84 -22.33
C PHE A 466 -27.99 11.42 -23.60
N LYS A 467 -27.66 11.98 -24.76
CA LYS A 467 -28.28 11.69 -26.08
C LYS A 467 -29.81 11.72 -26.01
N CYS A 468 -30.33 12.83 -25.49
CA CYS A 468 -31.74 13.03 -25.20
C CYS A 468 -32.19 14.41 -25.68
N CYS A 469 -33.50 14.64 -25.76
CA CYS A 469 -34.06 15.95 -26.13
C CYS A 469 -35.32 16.28 -25.33
N GLY A 470 -35.36 17.51 -24.80
CA GLY A 470 -36.47 18.00 -23.99
C GLY A 470 -36.49 17.39 -22.58
N SER A 471 -37.47 17.80 -21.77
CA SER A 471 -37.60 17.34 -20.37
C SER A 471 -38.09 15.89 -20.35
N SER A 472 -39.33 15.68 -20.79
CA SER A 472 -39.96 14.35 -20.90
C SER A 472 -39.99 13.86 -22.35
N ASN A 473 -40.05 14.77 -23.33
CA ASN A 473 -40.07 14.42 -24.74
C ASN A 473 -39.47 15.53 -25.62
N TYR A 474 -39.02 15.19 -26.82
CA TYR A 474 -38.49 16.17 -27.79
C TYR A 474 -39.51 17.26 -28.13
N THR A 475 -40.81 16.92 -28.11
CA THR A 475 -41.92 17.86 -28.34
C THR A 475 -42.04 18.95 -27.28
N ASP A 476 -41.35 18.84 -26.14
CA ASP A 476 -41.35 19.92 -25.13
C ASP A 476 -40.73 21.21 -25.67
N TRP A 477 -39.85 21.13 -26.67
CA TRP A 477 -39.31 22.31 -27.35
C TRP A 477 -40.34 23.02 -28.23
N GLU A 478 -41.37 22.33 -28.71
CA GLU A 478 -42.44 22.94 -29.52
C GLU A 478 -43.34 23.86 -28.67
N LYS A 479 -43.37 23.66 -27.35
CA LYS A 479 -44.07 24.53 -26.40
C LYS A 479 -43.32 25.85 -26.17
N ASN A 480 -42.03 25.92 -26.50
CA ASN A 480 -41.24 27.13 -26.37
C ASN A 480 -41.48 28.05 -27.58
N PRO A 481 -42.00 29.27 -27.39
CA PRO A 481 -42.31 30.20 -28.49
C PRO A 481 -41.12 30.55 -29.38
N THR A 482 -39.90 30.37 -28.86
CA THR A 482 -38.65 30.69 -29.55
C THR A 482 -38.20 29.60 -30.52
N PHE A 483 -38.74 28.39 -30.40
CA PHE A 483 -38.36 27.23 -31.20
C PHE A 483 -39.55 26.80 -32.08
N GLN A 484 -39.79 27.55 -33.16
CA GLN A 484 -40.87 27.30 -34.13
C GLN A 484 -40.52 26.10 -35.03
N SER A 485 -40.73 24.89 -34.53
CA SER A 485 -40.47 23.62 -35.23
C SER A 485 -39.00 23.37 -35.61
N THR A 486 -38.07 24.08 -34.96
CA THR A 486 -36.63 23.87 -35.03
C THR A 486 -36.12 23.47 -33.65
N TYR A 487 -35.24 22.47 -33.56
CA TYR A 487 -34.73 21.94 -32.29
C TYR A 487 -33.33 22.51 -31.95
N PRO A 488 -32.93 22.55 -30.67
CA PRO A 488 -31.55 22.87 -30.28
C PRO A 488 -30.57 21.95 -31.00
N LYS A 489 -29.43 22.48 -31.43
CA LYS A 489 -28.41 21.69 -32.16
C LYS A 489 -27.90 20.51 -31.33
N SER A 490 -27.86 20.65 -30.00
CA SER A 490 -27.52 19.60 -29.03
C SER A 490 -28.50 18.43 -28.98
N CYS A 491 -29.73 18.59 -29.47
CA CYS A 491 -30.70 17.49 -29.65
C CYS A 491 -30.44 16.67 -30.93
N CYS A 492 -29.62 17.18 -31.83
CA CYS A 492 -29.28 16.57 -33.10
C CYS A 492 -27.86 15.98 -32.96
N GLY A 493 -27.65 14.70 -33.32
CA GLY A 493 -26.33 14.07 -33.19
C GLY A 493 -25.18 14.77 -33.96
N GLU A 494 -24.00 14.14 -34.01
CA GLU A 494 -22.78 14.74 -34.59
C GLU A 494 -22.94 15.15 -36.06
N ALA A 495 -23.33 16.40 -36.30
CA ALA A 495 -22.97 17.22 -37.47
C ALA A 495 -23.50 18.66 -37.42
N GLY A 496 -23.56 19.36 -36.27
CA GLY A 496 -23.72 20.83 -36.19
C GLY A 496 -24.89 21.50 -36.97
N THR A 497 -25.83 20.70 -37.48
CA THR A 497 -26.89 21.05 -38.42
C THR A 497 -28.21 21.01 -37.67
N ALA A 498 -29.06 22.00 -37.94
CA ALA A 498 -30.40 22.00 -37.38
C ALA A 498 -31.17 20.79 -37.93
N CYS A 499 -31.75 19.98 -37.05
CA CYS A 499 -32.58 18.84 -37.41
C CYS A 499 -34.07 19.19 -37.32
N THR A 500 -34.89 18.47 -38.09
CA THR A 500 -36.36 18.57 -38.10
C THR A 500 -36.98 17.34 -37.45
N ALA A 501 -38.29 17.35 -37.19
CA ALA A 501 -38.99 16.21 -36.55
C ALA A 501 -38.87 14.88 -37.34
N SER A 502 -38.61 14.98 -38.65
CA SER A 502 -38.40 13.86 -39.58
C SER A 502 -36.95 13.38 -39.67
N SER A 503 -35.98 14.06 -39.04
CA SER A 503 -34.57 13.65 -39.08
C SER A 503 -34.31 12.43 -38.20
N ASP A 504 -33.58 11.45 -38.72
CA ASP A 504 -33.13 10.27 -37.95
C ASP A 504 -32.07 10.61 -36.89
N THR A 505 -31.44 11.78 -37.00
CA THR A 505 -30.41 12.28 -36.09
C THR A 505 -30.97 12.96 -34.84
N LEU A 506 -32.29 13.14 -34.74
CA LEU A 506 -32.96 13.76 -33.60
C LEU A 506 -33.10 12.75 -32.44
N TYR A 507 -32.62 13.13 -31.26
CA TYR A 507 -32.85 12.35 -30.05
C TYR A 507 -34.33 12.41 -29.64
N ARG A 508 -35.02 11.26 -29.62
CA ARG A 508 -36.47 11.19 -29.33
C ARG A 508 -36.81 10.95 -27.86
N SER A 509 -35.84 10.49 -27.06
CA SER A 509 -36.04 10.23 -25.63
C SER A 509 -35.92 11.51 -24.79
N GLY A 510 -36.78 11.67 -23.80
CA GLY A 510 -36.68 12.75 -22.81
C GLY A 510 -35.44 12.62 -21.93
N CYS A 511 -34.85 13.77 -21.56
CA CYS A 511 -33.66 13.78 -20.72
C CYS A 511 -33.93 13.37 -19.27
N LEU A 512 -35.15 13.55 -18.77
CA LEU A 512 -35.51 13.16 -17.41
C LEU A 512 -35.42 11.66 -17.20
N ASP A 513 -35.92 10.86 -18.15
CA ASP A 513 -35.87 9.40 -18.07
C ASP A 513 -34.42 8.91 -18.13
N LYS A 514 -33.63 9.45 -19.06
CA LYS A 514 -32.20 9.14 -19.18
C LYS A 514 -31.41 9.50 -17.92
N LEU A 515 -31.72 10.65 -17.31
CA LEU A 515 -31.09 11.07 -16.07
C LEU A 515 -31.50 10.17 -14.89
N SER A 516 -32.78 9.78 -14.81
CA SER A 516 -33.27 8.81 -13.82
C SER A 516 -32.58 7.46 -13.96
N ASP A 517 -32.45 6.94 -15.19
CA ASP A 517 -31.77 5.67 -15.45
C ASP A 517 -30.30 5.74 -15.06
N PHE A 518 -29.62 6.83 -15.44
CA PHE A 518 -28.24 7.09 -15.01
C PHE A 518 -28.11 7.10 -13.48
N MET A 519 -29.03 7.76 -12.77
CA MET A 519 -29.03 7.80 -11.31
C MET A 519 -29.24 6.41 -10.70
N LYS A 520 -30.17 5.61 -11.24
CA LYS A 520 -30.45 4.23 -10.78
C LYS A 520 -29.25 3.31 -10.99
N ASP A 521 -28.59 3.40 -12.14
CA ASP A 521 -27.42 2.58 -12.44
C ASP A 521 -26.23 2.91 -11.53
N ASN A 522 -26.08 4.19 -11.17
CA ASN A 522 -24.96 4.66 -10.36
C ASN A 522 -25.24 4.70 -8.85
N ILE A 523 -26.50 4.54 -8.40
CA ILE A 523 -26.85 4.65 -6.97
C ILE A 523 -26.10 3.62 -6.11
N THR A 524 -25.85 2.43 -6.66
CA THR A 524 -25.09 1.37 -5.97
C THR A 524 -23.64 1.78 -5.76
N ILE A 525 -23.03 2.43 -6.77
CA ILE A 525 -21.65 2.91 -6.71
C ILE A 525 -21.54 4.07 -5.71
N ILE A 526 -22.45 5.05 -5.79
CA ILE A 526 -22.49 6.20 -4.88
C ILE A 526 -22.71 5.74 -3.43
N GLY A 527 -23.64 4.80 -3.21
CA GLY A 527 -23.88 4.20 -1.90
C GLY A 527 -22.64 3.48 -1.36
N GLY A 528 -21.94 2.73 -2.22
CA GLY A 528 -20.66 2.10 -1.88
C GLY A 528 -19.57 3.10 -1.47
N MET A 529 -19.46 4.22 -2.21
CA MET A 529 -18.53 5.30 -1.87
C MET A 529 -18.87 5.93 -0.51
N GLY A 530 -20.15 6.19 -0.22
CA GLY A 530 -20.59 6.73 1.06
C GLY A 530 -20.24 5.82 2.24
N ILE A 531 -20.49 4.51 2.11
CA ILE A 531 -20.12 3.53 3.14
C ILE A 531 -18.59 3.48 3.33
N GLY A 532 -17.82 3.55 2.24
CA GLY A 532 -16.36 3.60 2.29
C GLY A 532 -15.82 4.83 3.01
N ILE A 533 -16.40 6.01 2.73
CA ILE A 533 -16.06 7.27 3.41
C ILE A 533 -16.36 7.15 4.91
N ALA A 534 -17.56 6.69 5.27
CA ALA A 534 -17.98 6.50 6.66
C ALA A 534 -17.04 5.55 7.43
N PHE A 535 -16.57 4.48 6.78
CA PHE A 535 -15.61 3.54 7.37
C PHE A 535 -14.23 4.18 7.60
N ILE A 536 -13.69 4.88 6.60
CA ILE A 536 -12.40 5.58 6.73
C ILE A 536 -12.47 6.66 7.81
N GLN A 537 -13.58 7.40 7.85
CA GLN A 537 -13.83 8.44 8.85
C GLN A 537 -13.86 7.87 10.27
N LEU A 538 -14.52 6.72 10.48
CA LEU A 538 -14.53 6.03 11.77
C LEU A 538 -13.12 5.64 12.23
N ILE A 539 -12.30 5.10 11.31
CA ILE A 539 -10.88 4.79 11.60
C ILE A 539 -10.12 6.07 11.99
N GLY A 540 -10.34 7.16 11.26
CA GLY A 540 -9.74 8.47 11.55
C GLY A 540 -10.08 8.99 12.95
N ILE A 541 -11.35 8.89 13.36
CA ILE A 541 -11.82 9.25 14.71
C ILE A 541 -11.11 8.38 15.76
N VAL A 542 -11.06 7.06 15.56
CA VAL A 542 -10.39 6.15 16.50
C VAL A 542 -8.91 6.51 16.65
N PHE A 543 -8.19 6.73 15.54
CA PHE A 543 -6.78 7.12 15.58
C PHE A 543 -6.55 8.47 16.25
N ALA A 544 -7.39 9.46 15.98
CA ALA A 544 -7.32 10.77 16.63
C ALA A 544 -7.53 10.66 18.14
N CYS A 545 -8.55 9.94 18.60
CA CYS A 545 -8.81 9.71 20.02
C CYS A 545 -7.65 8.99 20.71
N ARG A 546 -7.01 8.01 20.04
CA ARG A 546 -5.83 7.34 20.58
C ARG A 546 -4.63 8.26 20.70
N LEU A 547 -4.35 9.04 19.66
CA LEU A 547 -3.25 9.98 19.64
C LEU A 547 -3.44 11.05 20.73
N SER A 548 -4.67 11.56 20.87
CA SER A 548 -5.07 12.49 21.92
C SER A 548 -4.83 11.93 23.34
N ASN A 549 -5.30 10.71 23.62
CA ASN A 549 -5.10 10.05 24.91
C ASN A 549 -3.63 9.76 25.20
N SER A 550 -2.85 9.36 24.20
CA SER A 550 -1.42 9.13 24.37
C SER A 550 -0.68 10.41 24.75
N ILE A 551 -0.96 11.51 24.04
CA ILE A 551 -0.40 12.83 24.33
C ILE A 551 -0.77 13.25 25.76
N GLN A 552 -2.02 13.10 26.16
CA GLN A 552 -2.47 13.47 27.51
C GLN A 552 -1.76 12.68 28.61
N ASN A 553 -1.58 11.37 28.40
CA ASN A 553 -0.89 10.52 29.36
C ASN A 553 0.59 10.88 29.47
N GLU A 554 1.25 11.26 28.37
CA GLU A 554 2.63 11.72 28.37
C GLU A 554 2.81 13.00 29.20
N TYR A 555 1.91 13.97 29.06
CA TYR A 555 1.89 15.19 29.88
C TYR A 555 1.61 14.94 31.38
N GLN A 556 0.86 13.89 31.75
CA GLN A 556 0.58 13.56 33.15
C GLN A 556 1.72 12.79 33.83
N THR A 557 2.64 12.21 33.06
CA THR A 557 3.79 11.45 33.57
C THR A 557 5.07 12.27 33.76
N VAL A 558 5.05 13.55 33.35
CA VAL A 558 6.09 14.56 33.58
C VAL A 558 5.64 15.47 34.72
#